data_AF-A0A7C3XVE7-F1
#
_entry.id   AF-A0A7C3XVE7-F1
#
_cell.length_a   1.000
_cell.length_b   1.000
_cell.length_c   1.000
_cell.angle_alpha   90.00
_cell.angle_beta   90.00
_cell.angle_gamma   90.00
#
_symmetry.space_group_name_H-M   'P 1'
#
loop_
_entity.id
_entity.type
_entity.pdbx_description
1 polymer ?
#
loop_
_entity_poly.entity_id
_entity_poly.type
_entity_poly.pdbx_seq_one_letter_code
_entity_poly.pdbx_strand_id
1 'polypeptide(L)' 'AFMYFATLTEVPIVQGLMAAGMGKGPALALLLAGPSLSLPNMLVIRGVLGTQKTVVYVSLVIVMATITGLFFGSM' A
#
# COMPACT_ATOMS: atom_id res chain seq x y z
N ALA A 1 4.22 2.97 -16.92
CA ALA A 1 2.99 2.24 -16.55
C ALA A 1 2.43 2.89 -15.30
N PHE A 2 1.23 3.45 -15.36
CA PHE A 2 0.54 3.97 -14.17
C PHE A 2 0.17 2.76 -13.31
N MET A 3 0.90 2.54 -12.20
CA MET A 3 0.72 1.36 -11.36
C MET A 3 -0.65 1.46 -10.67
N TYR A 4 -1.58 0.63 -11.13
CA TYR A 4 -2.87 0.38 -10.52
C TYR A 4 -2.88 -1.08 -10.07
N PHE A 5 -2.92 -1.29 -8.76
CA PHE A 5 -3.12 -2.59 -8.18
C PHE A 5 -4.61 -2.76 -7.90
N ALA A 6 -5.28 -3.55 -8.74
CA ALA A 6 -6.64 -3.95 -8.43
C ALA A 6 -6.59 -4.87 -7.20
N THR A 7 -7.51 -4.68 -6.26
CA THR A 7 -7.60 -5.48 -5.03
C THR A 7 -7.66 -6.99 -5.31
N LEU A 8 -8.26 -7.40 -6.43
CA LEU A 8 -8.32 -8.80 -6.87
C LEU A 8 -6.99 -9.35 -7.39
N THR A 9 -6.08 -8.48 -7.85
CA THR A 9 -4.75 -8.87 -8.36
C THR A 9 -3.66 -8.82 -7.29
N GLU A 10 -3.85 -8.05 -6.23
CA GLU A 10 -2.86 -7.96 -5.15
C GLU A 10 -2.69 -9.25 -4.38
N VAL A 11 -3.78 -9.95 -4.07
CA VAL A 11 -3.69 -11.19 -3.29
C VAL A 11 -2.85 -12.25 -4.03
N PRO A 12 -3.08 -12.55 -5.33
CA PRO A 12 -2.21 -13.43 -6.09
C PRO A 12 -0.76 -12.94 -6.20
N ILE A 13 -0.55 -11.64 -6.38
CA ILE A 13 0.81 -11.07 -6.50
C ILE A 13 1.57 -11.23 -5.18
N VAL A 14 0.95 -10.90 -4.05
CA VAL A 14 1.54 -11.07 -2.73
C VAL A 14 1.80 -12.55 -2.44
N GLN A 15 0.89 -13.45 -2.81
CA GLN A 15 1.11 -14.89 -2.71
C GLN A 15 2.31 -15.35 -3.54
N GLY A 16 2.44 -14.87 -4.79
CA GLY A 16 3.60 -15.16 -5.64
C GLY A 16 4.92 -14.60 -5.07
N LEU A 17 4.90 -13.39 -4.53
CA LEU A 17 6.06 -12.77 -3.87
C LEU A 17 6.44 -13.52 -2.59
N MET A 18 5.47 -13.96 -1.79
CA MET A 18 5.70 -14.79 -0.61
C MET A 18 6.28 -16.15 -1.00
N ALA A 19 5.79 -16.77 -2.08
CA ALA A 19 6.37 -18.00 -2.62
C ALA A 19 7.81 -17.79 -3.12
N ALA A 20 8.16 -16.58 -3.57
CA ALA A 20 9.51 -16.18 -3.94
C ALA A 20 10.40 -15.75 -2.74
N GLY A 21 9.90 -15.82 -1.50
CA GLY A 21 10.68 -15.55 -0.28
C GLY A 21 10.36 -14.23 0.42
N MET A 22 9.32 -13.49 0.03
CA MET A 22 8.87 -12.29 0.75
C MET A 22 8.37 -12.66 2.16
N GLY A 23 8.82 -11.91 3.17
CA GLY A 23 8.34 -12.07 4.55
C GLY A 23 6.90 -11.59 4.76
N LYS A 24 6.26 -12.08 5.83
CA LYS A 24 4.86 -11.76 6.18
C LYS A 24 4.63 -10.27 6.47
N GLY A 25 5.59 -9.60 7.09
CA GLY A 25 5.51 -8.16 7.38
C GLY A 25 5.44 -7.29 6.12
N PRO A 26 6.39 -7.41 5.18
CA PRO A 26 6.34 -6.74 3.88
C PRO A 26 5.07 -7.09 3.08
N ALA A 27 4.61 -8.34 3.14
CA ALA A 27 3.37 -8.76 2.48
C ALA A 27 2.16 -7.99 3.01
N LEU A 28 2.02 -7.87 4.34
CA LEU A 28 0.93 -7.11 4.96
C LEU A 28 1.04 -5.61 4.68
N ALA A 29 2.25 -5.04 4.72
CA ALA A 29 2.46 -3.63 4.37
C ALA A 29 2.04 -3.33 2.92
N LEU A 30 2.33 -4.25 1.98
CA LEU A 30 1.95 -4.10 0.58
C LEU A 30 0.44 -4.17 0.39
N LEU A 31 -0.26 -5.09 1.08
CA LEU A 31 -1.72 -5.17 1.04
C LEU A 31 -2.42 -3.92 1.62
N LEU A 32 -1.80 -3.27 2.61
CA LEU A 32 -2.35 -2.04 3.20
C LEU A 32 -2.10 -0.80 2.35
N ALA A 33 -0.91 -0.69 1.76
CA ALA A 33 -0.45 0.50 1.04
C ALA A 33 -0.72 0.46 -0.48
N GLY A 34 -0.83 -0.73 -1.07
CA GLY A 34 -0.85 -0.92 -2.53
C GLY A 34 -2.00 -0.19 -3.25
N PRO A 35 -3.28 -0.44 -2.89
CA PRO A 35 -4.40 0.22 -3.57
C PRO A 35 -4.50 1.69 -3.16
N SER A 36 -4.26 1.95 -1.88
CA SER A 36 -4.41 3.25 -1.21
C SER A 36 -3.40 4.27 -1.72
N LEU A 37 -2.19 3.85 -2.08
CA LEU A 37 -1.15 4.71 -2.67
C LEU A 37 -0.99 4.53 -4.19
N SER A 38 -1.98 3.92 -4.87
CA SER A 38 -1.97 3.85 -6.33
C SER A 38 -2.06 5.25 -6.95
N LEU A 39 -1.40 5.43 -8.09
CA LEU A 39 -1.35 6.75 -8.72
C LEU A 39 -2.74 7.31 -9.09
N PRO A 40 -3.67 6.51 -9.64
CA PRO A 40 -5.04 6.95 -9.88
C PRO A 40 -5.74 7.42 -8.59
N ASN A 41 -5.60 6.68 -7.48
CA ASN A 41 -6.21 7.06 -6.21
C ASN A 41 -5.62 8.38 -5.67
N MET A 42 -4.30 8.55 -5.73
CA MET A 42 -3.64 9.79 -5.29
C MET A 42 -4.08 11.01 -6.12
N LEU A 43 -4.26 10.84 -7.44
CA LEU A 43 -4.76 11.91 -8.31
C LEU A 43 -6.20 12.30 -7.95
N VAL A 44 -7.07 11.32 -7.71
CA VAL A 44 -8.46 11.57 -7.27
C VAL A 44 -8.48 12.28 -5.92
N ILE A 45 -7.74 11.78 -4.93
CA ILE A 45 -7.66 12.40 -3.60
C ILE A 45 -7.12 13.83 -3.69
N ARG A 46 -6.11 14.07 -4.52
CA ARG A 46 -5.59 15.42 -4.77
C ARG A 46 -6.62 16.34 -5.41
N GLY A 47 -7.40 15.84 -6.37
CA GLY A 47 -8.47 16.60 -7.00
C GLY A 47 -9.59 16.99 -6.02
N VAL A 48 -9.90 16.13 -5.06
CA VAL A 48 -11.00 16.34 -4.10
C VAL A 48 -10.56 17.11 -2.85
N LEU A 49 -9.42 16.75 -2.25
CA LEU A 49 -8.98 17.31 -0.96
C LEU A 49 -7.95 18.44 -1.09
N GLY A 50 -7.35 18.61 -2.27
CA GLY A 50 -6.22 19.50 -2.48
C GLY A 50 -4.87 18.91 -2.01
N THR A 51 -3.78 19.53 -2.45
CA THR A 51 -2.42 18.99 -2.30
C THR A 51 -1.99 18.75 -0.85
N GLN A 52 -2.23 19.70 0.04
CA GLN A 52 -1.80 19.60 1.44
C GLN A 52 -2.42 18.39 2.15
N LYS A 53 -3.73 18.19 1.99
CA LYS A 53 -4.45 17.06 2.58
C LYS A 53 -4.01 15.73 1.98
N THR A 54 -3.71 15.68 0.68
CA THR A 54 -3.17 14.46 0.04
C THR A 54 -1.82 14.08 0.60
N VAL A 55 -0.92 15.03 0.83
CA VAL A 55 0.40 14.75 1.42
C VAL A 55 0.25 14.17 2.83
N VAL A 56 -0.67 14.74 3.63
CA VAL A 56 -0.99 14.20 4.97
C VAL A 56 -1.57 12.79 4.88
N TYR A 57 -2.48 12.53 3.94
CA TYR A 57 -3.03 11.19 3.71
C TYR A 57 -1.93 10.17 3.33
N VAL A 58 -1.08 10.50 2.36
CA VAL A 58 -0.01 9.62 1.89
C VAL A 58 0.98 9.30 3.02
N SER A 59 1.40 10.32 3.76
CA SER A 59 2.31 10.11 4.90
C SER A 59 1.69 9.23 5.99
N LEU A 60 0.42 9.43 6.32
CA LEU A 60 -0.32 8.58 7.26
C LEU A 60 -0.35 7.12 6.82
N VAL A 61 -0.69 6.86 5.55
CA VAL A 61 -0.75 5.49 5.01
C VAL A 61 0.62 4.83 5.05
N ILE A 62 1.69 5.55 4.65
CA ILE A 62 3.07 5.03 4.70
C ILE A 62 3.44 4.65 6.13
N VAL A 63 3.23 5.55 7.09
CA VAL A 63 3.60 5.32 8.50
C VAL A 63 2.80 4.15 9.08
N MET A 64 1.49 4.13 8.89
CA MET A 64 0.63 3.06 9.45
C MET A 64 0.91 1.70 8.82
N ALA A 65 1.05 1.61 7.49
CA ALA A 65 1.38 0.36 6.81
C ALA A 65 2.76 -0.17 7.23
N THR A 66 3.74 0.73 7.37
CA THR A 66 5.09 0.35 7.82
C THR A 66 5.07 -0.17 9.26
N ILE A 67 4.45 0.55 10.19
CA ILE A 67 4.34 0.15 11.59
C ILE A 67 3.64 -1.20 11.70
N THR A 68 2.49 -1.35 11.04
CA THR A 68 1.71 -2.59 11.10
C THR A 68 2.48 -3.76 10.50
N GLY A 69 3.17 -3.55 9.36
CA GLY A 69 4.00 -4.56 8.72
C GLY A 69 5.21 -4.97 9.56
N LEU A 70 5.85 -4.02 10.25
CA LEU A 70 6.95 -4.31 11.18
C LEU A 70 6.48 -5.13 12.37
N PHE A 71 5.39 -4.70 13.03
CA PHE A 71 4.83 -5.43 14.16
C PHE A 71 4.40 -6.84 13.76
N PHE A 72 3.61 -6.96 12.70
CA PHE A 72 3.13 -8.27 12.23
C PHE A 72 4.26 -9.17 11.72
N GLY A 73 5.29 -8.60 11.10
CA GLY A 73 6.46 -9.36 10.64
C GLY A 73 7.39 -9.80 11.77
N SER A 74 7.32 -9.13 12.92
CA SER A 74 8.11 -9.47 14.12
C SER A 74 7.45 -10.52 15.03
N MET A 75 6.17 -10.83 14.78
CA MET A 75 5.41 -11.91 15.44
C MET A 75 5.63 -13.25 14.72
#